data_AF-A0A840I0R5-F1
#
_entry.id   AF-A0A840I0R5-F1
#
_cell.length_a   1.000
_cell.length_b   1.000
_cell.length_c   1.000
_cell.angle_alpha   90.00
_cell.angle_beta   90.00
_cell.angle_gamma   90.00
#
_symmetry.space_group_name_H-M   'P 1'
#
loop_
_entity.id
_entity.type
_entity.pdbx_description
1 polymer ?
#
loop_
_entity_poly.entity_id
_entity_poly.type
_entity_poly.pdbx_seq_one_letter_code
_entity_poly.pdbx_strand_id
1 'polypeptide(L)'
;MRRPVAAAGPAALFLLCACAGVPDEEGPALLTEEGVDAARTALSAALGRATITLGEPSATTAPVLVVLPPRPGPYEANSPALPLRFDVRSDAEGCRLVPEADGRRTLTLPKSACRPVPPR
;
A
#
# COMPACT_ATOMS: atom_id res chain seq x y z
N MET A 1 53.44 31.44 42.05
CA MET A 1 52.35 30.60 42.61
C MET A 1 51.92 29.61 41.54
N ARG A 2 52.25 28.33 41.70
CA ARG A 2 51.93 27.22 40.78
C ARG A 2 50.67 26.52 41.27
N ARG A 3 49.73 26.20 40.37
CA ARG A 3 48.62 25.27 40.65
C ARG A 3 48.73 24.03 39.74
N PRO A 4 48.52 22.81 40.28
CA PRO A 4 48.79 21.56 39.58
C PRO A 4 47.65 21.11 38.66
N VAL A 5 48.04 20.34 37.65
CA VAL A 5 47.19 19.50 36.78
C VAL A 5 46.89 18.17 37.49
N ALA A 6 45.64 17.72 37.43
CA ALA A 6 45.21 16.33 37.63
C ALA A 6 43.89 16.16 36.84
N ALA A 7 43.83 15.41 35.73
CA ALA A 7 43.84 13.95 35.58
C ALA A 7 42.42 13.38 35.38
N ALA A 8 42.13 13.07 34.12
CA ALA A 8 41.44 11.89 33.58
C ALA A 8 40.43 11.14 34.47
N GLY A 9 39.18 11.12 34.01
CA GLY A 9 38.21 10.07 34.31
C GLY A 9 37.40 9.75 33.04
N PRO A 10 37.44 8.51 32.51
CA PRO A 10 36.70 8.14 31.32
C PRO A 10 35.27 7.80 31.72
N ALA A 11 34.36 8.76 31.62
CA ALA A 11 32.94 8.45 31.68
C ALA A 11 32.52 7.92 30.31
N ALA A 12 32.48 6.59 30.20
CA ALA A 12 31.93 5.85 29.08
C ALA A 12 30.53 6.37 28.74
N LEU A 13 30.43 7.16 27.67
CA LEU A 13 29.16 7.53 27.10
C LEU A 13 28.66 6.32 26.29
N PHE A 14 27.80 5.54 26.93
CA PHE A 14 27.07 4.42 26.34
C PHE A 14 26.41 4.86 25.01
N LEU A 15 26.88 4.26 23.91
CA LEU A 15 26.19 4.29 22.62
C LEU A 15 24.81 3.62 22.79
N LEU A 16 23.77 4.43 22.96
CA LEU A 16 22.39 4.02 22.74
C LEU A 16 22.17 3.84 21.24
N CYS A 17 22.55 2.67 20.72
CA CYS A 17 22.09 2.17 19.43
C CYS A 17 20.62 1.76 19.58
N ALA A 18 19.73 2.75 19.65
CA ALA A 18 18.30 2.52 19.60
C ALA A 18 17.91 2.24 18.15
N CYS A 19 17.93 0.96 17.76
CA CYS A 19 17.14 0.49 16.62
C CYS A 19 15.66 0.65 17.00
N ALA A 20 15.12 1.86 16.84
CA ALA A 20 13.68 2.06 16.85
C ALA A 20 13.12 1.26 15.69
N GLY A 21 12.37 0.19 16.00
CA GLY A 21 11.54 -0.49 15.02
C GLY A 21 10.70 0.58 14.33
N VAL A 22 10.75 0.60 12.99
CA VAL A 22 10.05 1.58 12.18
C VAL A 22 8.58 1.55 12.61
N PRO A 23 7.99 2.67 13.06
CA PRO A 23 6.56 2.74 13.30
C PRO A 23 5.84 2.35 12.00
N ASP A 24 4.58 1.94 12.11
CA ASP A 24 3.68 1.59 11.00
C ASP A 24 3.65 2.74 9.98
N GLU A 25 4.65 2.78 9.10
CA GLU A 25 4.86 3.85 8.14
C GLU A 25 3.93 3.60 6.98
N GLU A 26 3.06 4.58 6.74
CA GLU A 26 2.18 4.59 5.59
C GLU A 26 3.02 4.40 4.32
N GLY A 27 2.78 3.28 3.63
CA GLY A 27 3.70 2.82 2.60
C GLY A 27 3.03 1.98 1.53
N PRO A 28 3.71 1.77 0.39
CA PRO A 28 3.28 0.80 -0.62
C PRO A 28 3.12 -0.59 -0.01
N ALA A 29 2.05 -1.29 -0.38
CA ALA A 29 1.75 -2.63 0.12
C ALA A 29 1.33 -3.56 -1.02
N LEU A 30 1.42 -4.87 -0.78
CA LEU A 30 0.95 -5.90 -1.70
C LEU A 30 -0.31 -6.55 -1.15
N LEU A 31 -1.28 -6.85 -2.01
CA LEU A 31 -2.44 -7.65 -1.61
C LEU A 31 -2.02 -9.09 -1.30
N THR A 32 -2.64 -9.69 -0.29
CA THR A 32 -2.67 -11.15 -0.13
C THR A 32 -3.69 -11.75 -1.10
N GLU A 33 -3.69 -13.08 -1.29
CA GLU A 33 -4.71 -13.74 -2.12
C GLU A 33 -6.13 -13.45 -1.57
N GLU A 34 -6.33 -13.56 -0.26
CA GLU A 34 -7.59 -13.18 0.40
C GLU A 34 -7.90 -11.69 0.23
N GLY A 35 -6.86 -10.85 0.24
CA GLY A 35 -6.97 -9.41 -0.02
C GLY A 35 -7.43 -9.07 -1.43
N VAL A 36 -7.06 -9.88 -2.43
CA VAL A 36 -7.56 -9.75 -3.81
C VAL A 36 -9.07 -9.99 -3.85
N ASP A 37 -9.57 -11.00 -3.14
CA ASP A 37 -11.01 -11.29 -3.09
C ASP A 37 -11.80 -10.21 -2.33
N ALA A 38 -11.23 -9.72 -1.22
CA ALA A 38 -11.78 -8.56 -0.50
C ALA A 38 -11.81 -7.31 -1.39
N ALA A 39 -10.74 -7.05 -2.14
CA ALA A 39 -10.67 -5.95 -3.09
C ALA A 39 -11.71 -6.08 -4.20
N ARG A 40 -11.90 -7.27 -4.78
CA ARG A 40 -12.95 -7.53 -5.80
C ARG A 40 -14.33 -7.22 -5.25
N THR A 41 -14.62 -7.62 -4.02
CA THR A 41 -15.91 -7.38 -3.35
C THR A 41 -16.13 -5.89 -3.07
N ALA A 42 -15.11 -5.20 -2.58
CA ALA A 42 -15.20 -3.76 -2.34
C ALA A 42 -15.38 -2.98 -3.66
N LEU A 43 -14.64 -3.36 -4.71
CA LEU A 43 -14.70 -2.73 -6.02
C LEU A 43 -16.01 -3.02 -6.76
N SER A 44 -16.58 -4.22 -6.63
CA SER A 44 -17.88 -4.54 -7.24
C SER A 44 -18.98 -3.63 -6.70
N ALA A 45 -19.00 -3.44 -5.39
CA ALA A 45 -19.92 -2.52 -4.71
C ALA A 45 -19.64 -1.05 -5.10
N ALA A 46 -18.37 -0.62 -5.05
CA ALA A 46 -18.00 0.77 -5.31
C ALA A 46 -18.18 1.20 -6.77
N LEU A 47 -17.99 0.28 -7.72
CA LEU A 47 -18.14 0.54 -9.15
C LEU A 47 -19.53 0.19 -9.68
N GLY A 48 -20.38 -0.45 -8.87
CA GLY A 48 -21.70 -0.93 -9.31
C GLY A 48 -21.61 -2.02 -10.38
N ARG A 49 -20.59 -2.88 -10.32
CA ARG A 49 -20.30 -3.91 -11.33
C ARG A 49 -20.38 -5.29 -10.70
N ALA A 50 -21.18 -6.18 -11.28
CA ALA A 50 -21.31 -7.55 -10.77
C ALA A 50 -20.00 -8.34 -10.83
N THR A 51 -19.22 -8.13 -11.90
CA THR A 51 -17.94 -8.80 -12.11
C THR A 51 -16.83 -7.77 -12.27
N ILE A 52 -15.77 -7.95 -11.47
CA ILE A 52 -14.54 -7.18 -11.57
C ILE A 52 -13.49 -8.05 -12.27
N THR A 53 -12.91 -7.54 -13.35
CA THR A 53 -11.76 -8.15 -14.02
C THR A 53 -10.52 -7.36 -13.63
N LEU A 54 -9.54 -8.04 -13.04
CA LEU A 54 -8.26 -7.44 -12.68
C LEU A 54 -7.28 -7.61 -13.83
N GLY A 55 -6.44 -6.61 -14.06
CA GLY A 55 -5.36 -6.61 -15.05
C GLY A 55 -3.99 -6.78 -14.40
N GLU A 56 -2.98 -6.89 -15.26
CA GLU A 56 -1.57 -6.90 -14.85
C GLU A 56 -1.04 -5.48 -14.56
N PRO A 57 0.00 -5.34 -13.71
CA PRO A 57 0.61 -6.40 -12.91
C PRO A 57 -0.32 -6.86 -11.78
N SER A 58 -0.18 -8.11 -11.33
CA SER A 58 -0.91 -8.59 -10.15
C SER A 58 -0.61 -7.73 -8.92
N ALA A 59 -1.65 -7.34 -8.20
CA ALA A 59 -1.51 -6.59 -6.94
C ALA A 59 -0.85 -7.42 -5.81
N THR A 60 -0.66 -8.72 -6.03
CA THR A 60 0.10 -9.59 -5.12
C THR A 60 1.61 -9.52 -5.37
N THR A 61 2.05 -8.92 -6.47
CA THR A 61 3.47 -8.78 -6.85
C THR A 61 3.91 -7.33 -7.05
N ALA A 62 2.98 -6.41 -7.31
CA ALA A 62 3.22 -4.98 -7.40
C ALA A 62 2.23 -4.20 -6.51
N PRO A 63 2.61 -3.03 -5.96
CA PRO A 63 1.74 -2.22 -5.10
C PRO A 63 0.70 -1.41 -5.88
N VAL A 64 0.17 -1.98 -6.95
CA VAL A 64 -0.81 -1.37 -7.84
C VAL A 64 -1.85 -2.43 -8.21
N LEU A 65 -3.11 -2.04 -8.14
CA LEU A 65 -4.25 -2.83 -8.57
C LEU A 65 -4.87 -2.21 -9.82
N VAL A 66 -4.93 -2.96 -10.90
CA VAL A 66 -5.52 -2.53 -12.17
C VAL A 66 -6.87 -3.19 -12.35
N VAL A 67 -7.92 -2.40 -12.57
CA VAL A 67 -9.27 -2.88 -12.88
C VAL A 67 -9.57 -2.61 -14.34
N LEU A 68 -9.85 -3.68 -15.09
CA LEU A 68 -10.16 -3.58 -16.50
C LEU A 68 -11.60 -3.10 -16.75
N PRO A 69 -11.84 -2.41 -17.88
CA PRO A 69 -13.18 -2.12 -18.35
C PRO A 69 -14.02 -3.39 -18.53
N PRO A 70 -15.36 -3.27 -18.55
CA PRO A 70 -16.20 -4.40 -18.88
C PRO A 70 -15.95 -4.78 -20.34
N ARG A 71 -16.20 -6.06 -20.68
CA ARG A 71 -16.17 -6.46 -22.08
C ARG A 71 -17.26 -5.69 -22.83
N PRO A 72 -16.97 -5.16 -24.04
CA PRO A 72 -17.97 -4.49 -24.84
C PRO A 72 -19.18 -5.40 -25.09
N GLY A 73 -20.37 -4.82 -24.99
CA GLY A 73 -21.61 -5.52 -25.36
C GLY A 73 -21.74 -5.73 -26.88
N PRO A 74 -22.67 -6.60 -27.34
CA PRO A 74 -22.88 -6.87 -28.76
C PRO A 74 -23.30 -5.63 -29.58
N TYR A 75 -23.76 -4.57 -28.90
CA TYR A 75 -24.18 -3.31 -29.52
C TYR A 75 -23.24 -2.13 -29.18
N GLU A 76 -22.14 -2.36 -28.47
CA GLU A 76 -21.12 -1.35 -28.26
C GLU A 76 -20.11 -1.38 -29.41
N ALA A 77 -20.02 -0.30 -30.18
CA ALA A 77 -18.98 -0.11 -31.19
C ALA A 77 -17.79 0.64 -30.57
N ASN A 78 -16.61 0.02 -30.59
CA ASN A 78 -15.29 0.64 -30.31
C ASN A 78 -15.26 1.69 -29.19
N SER A 79 -15.78 1.37 -28.00
CA SER A 79 -15.66 2.24 -26.83
C SER A 79 -14.21 2.22 -26.31
N PRO A 80 -13.49 3.36 -26.25
CA PRO A 80 -12.14 3.43 -25.70
C PRO A 80 -12.19 3.49 -24.17
N ALA A 81 -12.79 2.47 -23.55
CA ALA A 81 -12.82 2.39 -22.10
C ALA A 81 -11.41 2.12 -21.56
N LEU A 82 -10.97 2.94 -20.61
CA LEU A 82 -9.63 2.85 -20.03
C LEU A 82 -9.65 2.07 -18.70
N PRO A 83 -8.58 1.31 -18.38
CA PRO A 83 -8.43 0.69 -17.07
C PRO A 83 -8.41 1.72 -15.94
N LEU A 84 -8.89 1.32 -14.77
CA LEU A 84 -8.74 2.07 -13.54
C LEU A 84 -7.52 1.56 -12.78
N ARG A 85 -6.74 2.47 -12.22
CA ARG A 85 -5.55 2.16 -11.43
C ARG A 85 -5.77 2.60 -9.99
N PHE A 86 -5.37 1.74 -9.06
CA PHE A 86 -5.38 2.01 -7.64
C PHE A 86 -4.01 1.68 -7.06
N ASP A 87 -3.41 2.62 -6.34
CA ASP A 87 -2.26 2.36 -5.49
C ASP A 87 -2.71 1.52 -4.29
N VAL A 88 -1.95 0.48 -3.98
CA VAL A 88 -2.16 -0.34 -2.78
C VAL A 88 -1.25 0.22 -1.68
N ARG A 89 -1.86 0.75 -0.63
CA ARG A 89 -1.18 1.36 0.51
C ARG A 89 -1.56 0.64 1.80
N SER A 90 -0.63 0.53 2.74
CA SER A 90 -0.91 0.10 4.10
C SER A 90 -0.48 1.17 5.08
N ASP A 91 -1.25 1.32 6.15
CA ASP A 91 -1.00 2.23 7.26
C ASP A 91 -1.61 1.66 8.56
N ALA A 92 -1.58 2.47 9.62
CA ALA A 92 -2.02 2.06 10.94
C ALA A 92 -3.50 1.66 10.97
N GLU A 93 -4.33 2.26 10.13
CA GLU A 93 -5.78 2.05 10.07
C GLU A 93 -6.16 0.86 9.19
N GLY A 94 -5.35 0.51 8.20
CA GLY A 94 -5.57 -0.71 7.43
C GLY A 94 -4.92 -0.71 6.06
N CYS A 95 -5.50 -1.49 5.15
CA CYS A 95 -5.08 -1.49 3.76
C CYS A 95 -6.02 -0.64 2.92
N ARG A 96 -5.47 0.24 2.09
CA ARG A 96 -6.23 1.19 1.29
C ARG A 96 -5.92 1.04 -0.20
N LEU A 97 -6.98 1.09 -1.00
CA LEU A 97 -6.91 1.22 -2.45
C LEU A 97 -7.15 2.67 -2.81
N VAL A 98 -6.07 3.39 -3.16
CA VAL A 98 -6.12 4.82 -3.48
C VAL A 98 -6.22 4.99 -4.99
N PRO A 99 -7.31 5.54 -5.54
CA PRO A 99 -7.44 5.71 -6.98
C PRO A 99 -6.43 6.73 -7.52
N GLU A 100 -5.83 6.43 -8.67
CA GLU A 100 -4.93 7.37 -9.37
C GLU A 100 -5.71 8.54 -10.00
N ALA A 101 -6.95 8.29 -10.42
CA ALA A 101 -7.81 9.29 -11.04
C ALA A 101 -8.63 10.08 -10.01
N ASP A 102 -8.70 11.40 -10.20
CA ASP A 102 -9.49 12.30 -9.38
C ASP A 102 -11.00 11.94 -9.39
N GLY A 103 -11.66 12.11 -8.24
CA GLY A 103 -13.10 11.93 -8.09
C GLY A 103 -13.56 10.53 -7.68
N ARG A 104 -12.65 9.55 -7.58
CA ARG A 104 -12.97 8.24 -6.98
C ARG A 104 -12.62 8.23 -5.49
N ARG A 105 -13.39 7.47 -4.71
CA ARG A 105 -13.15 7.31 -3.28
C ARG A 105 -12.10 6.25 -3.03
N THR A 106 -11.21 6.52 -2.08
CA THR A 106 -10.34 5.51 -1.49
C THR A 106 -11.18 4.41 -0.85
N LEU A 107 -10.82 3.16 -1.09
CA LEU A 107 -11.49 2.01 -0.49
C LEU A 107 -10.62 1.44 0.63
N THR A 108 -11.22 1.21 1.79
CA THR A 108 -10.54 0.59 2.93
C THR A 108 -10.88 -0.90 2.98
N LEU A 109 -9.83 -1.72 3.08
CA LEU A 109 -9.87 -3.16 3.26
C LEU A 109 -9.38 -3.50 4.68
N PRO A 110 -9.70 -4.71 5.19
CA PRO A 110 -9.12 -5.19 6.44
C PRO A 110 -7.60 -5.11 6.42
N LYS A 111 -6.96 -4.84 7.57
CA LYS A 111 -5.49 -4.75 7.65
C LYS A 111 -4.80 -6.03 7.18
N SER A 112 -5.41 -7.20 7.39
CA SER A 112 -4.92 -8.51 6.93
C SER A 112 -4.95 -8.71 5.41
N ALA A 113 -5.66 -7.85 4.67
CA ALA A 113 -5.74 -7.94 3.21
C ALA A 113 -4.41 -7.61 2.53
N CYS A 114 -3.46 -7.01 3.26
CA CYS A 114 -2.21 -6.52 2.70
C CYS A 114 -1.01 -6.91 3.53
N ARG A 115 0.13 -6.96 2.86
CA ARG A 115 1.45 -7.16 3.47
C ARG A 115 2.41 -6.08 2.97
N PRO A 116 3.42 -5.72 3.77
CA PRO A 116 4.44 -4.77 3.33
C PRO A 116 5.18 -5.28 2.10
N VAL A 117 5.63 -4.34 1.25
CA VAL A 117 6.53 -4.66 0.13
C VAL A 117 7.89 -5.07 0.73
N PRO A 118 8.46 -6.22 0.33
CA PRO A 118 9.79 -6.62 0.81
C PRO A 118 10.85 -5.61 0.36
N PRO A 119 11.84 -5.28 1.21
CA PRO A 119 12.97 -4.45 0.81
C PRO A 119 13.73 -5.15 -0.32
N ARG A 120 14.20 -4.37 -1.30
CA ARG A 120 15.03 -4.85 -2.41
C ARG A 120 16.46 -5.10 -1.99
#